data_AF-A0A2K4MLR9-F1
#
_entry.id   AF-A0A2K4MLR9-F1
#
_cell.length_a   1.000
_cell.length_b   1.000
_cell.length_c   1.000
_cell.angle_alpha   90.00
_cell.angle_beta   90.00
_cell.angle_gamma   90.00
#
_symmetry.space_group_name_H-M   'P 1'
#
loop_
_entity.id
_entity.type
_entity.pdbx_description
1 polymer ?
#
loop_
_entity_poly.entity_id
_entity_poly.type
_entity_poly.pdbx_seq_one_letter_code
_entity_poly.pdbx_strand_id
1 'polypeptide(L)'
;GHIVNQAPGLIEDVRNELPGSFRLLIQRLLDHLKALDKQVSELETQILAWHRQSELSKKLEQIPGIGPITASALVASLGNAKNFDGGRQVAAWLGLVPRQHSSGGKQNLLGISKRG
;
A
#
# COMPACT_ATOMS: atom_id res chain seq x y z
N GLY A 1 -15.34 -0.52 2.18
CA GLY A 1 -15.38 -1.89 1.63
C GLY A 1 -16.80 -2.44 1.65
N HIS A 2 -17.18 -3.25 0.65
CA HIS A 2 -18.55 -3.77 0.47
C HIS A 2 -19.15 -4.45 1.71
N ILE A 3 -18.32 -5.11 2.53
CA ILE A 3 -18.74 -5.85 3.72
C ILE A 3 -19.18 -4.91 4.85
N VAL A 4 -18.48 -3.79 5.06
CA VAL A 4 -18.80 -2.83 6.14
C VAL A 4 -20.16 -2.17 5.95
N ASN A 5 -20.55 -1.94 4.71
CA ASN A 5 -21.83 -1.27 4.38
C ASN A 5 -23.03 -2.23 4.43
N GLN A 6 -22.80 -3.54 4.29
CA GLN A 6 -23.86 -4.56 4.25
C GLN A 6 -24.05 -5.25 5.62
N ALA A 7 -22.99 -5.34 6.42
CA ALA A 7 -23.00 -6.05 7.69
C ALA A 7 -24.01 -5.49 8.73
N PRO A 8 -24.20 -4.16 8.89
CA PRO A 8 -25.20 -3.63 9.83
C PRO A 8 -26.62 -4.12 9.50
N GLY A 9 -27.00 -4.09 8.22
CA GLY A 9 -28.32 -4.53 7.77
C GLY A 9 -28.58 -6.04 7.98
N LEU A 10 -27.53 -6.86 7.98
CA LEU A 10 -27.63 -8.31 8.23
C LEU A 10 -27.78 -8.64 9.73
N ILE A 11 -27.25 -7.79 10.62
CA ILE A 11 -27.35 -7.93 12.09
C ILE A 11 -28.69 -7.39 12.60
N GLU A 12 -29.18 -6.32 11.97
CA GLU A 12 -30.46 -5.67 12.29
C GLU A 12 -31.67 -6.43 11.74
N ASP A 13 -31.49 -7.36 10.78
CA ASP A 13 -32.59 -8.20 10.31
C ASP A 13 -33.05 -9.18 11.40
N VAL A 14 -34.19 -8.87 12.01
CA VAL A 14 -34.85 -9.69 13.04
C VAL A 14 -35.30 -11.05 12.47
N ARG A 15 -35.41 -11.18 11.14
CA ARG A 15 -35.77 -12.44 10.47
C ARG A 15 -34.62 -13.44 10.38
N ASN A 16 -33.39 -13.01 10.65
CA ASN A 16 -32.23 -13.89 10.68
C ASN A 16 -32.12 -14.57 12.06
N GLU A 17 -32.10 -15.91 12.09
CA GLU A 17 -31.96 -16.74 13.31
C GLU A 17 -30.54 -16.69 13.93
N LEU A 18 -29.89 -15.52 13.90
CA LEU A 18 -28.57 -15.34 14.50
C LEU A 18 -28.69 -15.25 16.02
N PRO A 19 -28.01 -16.12 16.79
CA PRO A 19 -27.97 -16.03 18.25
C PRO A 19 -27.46 -14.66 18.72
N GLY A 20 -28.03 -14.14 19.81
CA GLY A 20 -27.67 -12.81 20.32
C GLY A 20 -26.16 -12.64 20.62
N SER A 21 -25.49 -13.70 21.08
CA SER A 21 -24.03 -13.72 21.30
C SER A 21 -23.23 -13.54 20.01
N PHE A 22 -23.73 -14.08 18.89
CA PHE A 22 -23.09 -13.95 17.59
C PHE A 22 -23.27 -12.53 17.02
N ARG A 23 -24.44 -11.92 17.20
CA ARG A 23 -24.69 -10.52 16.84
C ARG A 23 -23.73 -9.56 17.58
N LEU A 24 -23.54 -9.78 18.88
CA LEU A 24 -22.59 -9.02 19.69
C LEU A 24 -21.14 -9.18 19.21
N LEU A 25 -20.74 -10.40 18.82
CA LEU A 25 -19.41 -10.65 18.27
C LEU A 25 -19.18 -9.90 16.96
N ILE A 26 -20.13 -9.97 16.02
CA ILE A 26 -20.02 -9.26 14.74
C ILE A 26 -19.97 -7.75 14.97
N GLN A 27 -20.83 -7.22 15.84
CA GLN A 27 -20.82 -5.80 16.19
C GLN A 27 -19.44 -5.36 16.69
N ARG A 28 -18.84 -6.12 17.61
CA ARG A 28 -17.49 -5.86 18.12
C ARG A 28 -16.43 -5.87 17.02
N LEU A 29 -16.51 -6.80 16.06
CA LEU A 29 -15.58 -6.85 14.92
C LEU A 29 -15.75 -5.66 13.98
N LEU A 30 -17.00 -5.24 13.72
CA LEU A 30 -17.28 -4.04 12.92
C LEU A 30 -16.75 -2.77 13.57
N ASP A 31 -16.92 -2.64 14.88
CA ASP A 31 -16.40 -1.48 15.61
C ASP A 31 -14.87 -1.46 15.62
N HIS A 32 -14.22 -2.61 15.73
CA HIS A 32 -12.77 -2.72 15.61
C HIS A 32 -12.29 -2.35 14.19
N LEU A 33 -12.99 -2.83 13.15
CA LEU A 33 -12.67 -2.49 11.77
C LEU A 33 -12.79 -0.97 11.52
N LYS A 34 -13.86 -0.34 12.00
CA LYS A 34 -14.02 1.12 11.93
C LYS A 34 -12.89 1.86 12.66
N ALA A 35 -12.47 1.37 13.82
CA ALA A 35 -11.37 1.96 14.56
C ALA A 35 -10.04 1.88 13.78
N LEU A 36 -9.77 0.75 13.12
CA LEU A 36 -8.59 0.59 12.27
C LEU A 36 -8.66 1.49 11.03
N ASP A 37 -9.81 1.56 10.35
CA ASP A 37 -10.01 2.46 9.20
C ASP A 37 -9.74 3.93 9.58
N LYS A 38 -10.19 4.34 10.78
CA LYS A 38 -9.90 5.68 11.31
C LYS A 38 -8.40 5.89 11.51
N GLN A 39 -7.70 4.95 12.14
CA GLN A 39 -6.25 5.04 12.35
C GLN A 39 -5.48 5.09 11.03
N VAL A 40 -5.89 4.30 10.03
CA VAL A 40 -5.31 4.35 8.69
C VAL A 40 -5.48 5.75 8.09
N SER A 41 -6.67 6.33 8.18
CA SER A 41 -6.96 7.66 7.63
C SER A 41 -6.17 8.77 8.33
N GLU A 42 -6.01 8.67 9.65
CA GLU A 42 -5.18 9.57 10.45
C GLU A 42 -3.70 9.48 10.04
N LEU A 43 -3.18 8.27 9.83
CA LEU A 43 -1.79 8.04 9.37
C LEU A 43 -1.58 8.53 7.94
N GLU A 44 -2.52 8.27 7.03
CA GLU A 44 -2.46 8.79 5.65
C GLU A 44 -2.36 10.32 5.64
N THR A 45 -3.15 10.99 6.49
CA THR A 45 -3.11 12.45 6.63
C THR A 45 -1.74 12.93 7.09
N GLN A 46 -1.13 12.24 8.05
CA GLN A 46 0.21 12.56 8.54
C GLN A 46 1.29 12.33 7.47
N ILE A 47 1.21 11.23 6.71
CA ILE A 47 2.11 10.94 5.60
C ILE A 47 2.02 12.03 4.53
N LEU A 48 0.81 12.45 4.16
CA LEU A 48 0.61 13.51 3.17
C LEU A 48 1.14 14.88 3.67
N ALA A 49 0.98 15.17 4.96
CA ALA A 49 1.55 16.38 5.55
C ALA A 49 3.09 16.38 5.49
N TRP A 50 3.72 15.24 5.83
CA TRP A 50 5.17 15.06 5.72
C TRP A 50 5.65 15.14 4.27
N HIS A 51 4.95 14.50 3.35
CA HIS A 51 5.24 14.52 1.91
C HIS A 51 5.35 15.96 1.37
N ARG A 52 4.41 16.83 1.75
CA ARG A 52 4.41 18.26 1.35
C ARG A 52 5.62 19.04 1.83
N GLN A 53 6.34 18.56 2.84
CA GLN A 53 7.56 19.17 3.36
C GLN A 53 8.83 18.48 2.84
N SER A 54 8.70 17.34 2.16
CA SER A 54 9.81 16.51 1.69
C SER A 54 10.07 16.71 0.19
N GLU A 55 11.13 17.46 -0.14
CA GLU A 55 11.53 17.69 -1.53
C GLU A 55 11.89 16.38 -2.26
N LEU A 56 12.50 15.42 -1.55
CA LEU A 56 12.78 14.09 -2.11
C LEU A 56 11.49 13.34 -2.47
N SER A 57 10.48 13.41 -1.61
CA SER A 57 9.22 12.73 -1.83
C SER A 57 8.46 13.35 -3.00
N LYS A 58 8.36 14.68 -3.07
CA LYS A 58 7.77 15.39 -4.22
C LYS A 58 8.47 15.06 -5.53
N LYS A 59 9.80 14.95 -5.51
CA LYS A 59 10.57 14.59 -6.71
C LYS A 59 10.25 13.17 -7.21
N LEU A 60 10.03 12.22 -6.29
CA LEU A 60 9.65 10.85 -6.66
C LEU A 60 8.21 10.75 -7.16
N GLU A 61 7.30 11.55 -6.63
CA GLU A 61 5.90 11.62 -7.10
C GLU A 61 5.79 12.07 -8.57
N GLN A 62 6.75 12.85 -9.08
CA GLN A 62 6.77 13.26 -10.50
C GLN A 62 6.97 12.08 -11.48
N ILE A 63 7.34 10.89 -10.99
CA ILE A 63 7.46 9.69 -11.81
C ILE A 63 6.05 9.16 -12.13
N PRO A 64 5.70 8.94 -13.41
CA PRO A 64 4.39 8.41 -13.78
C PRO A 64 4.05 7.10 -13.04
N GLY A 65 2.90 7.08 -12.37
CA GLY A 65 2.44 5.94 -11.59
C GLY A 65 2.89 5.93 -10.12
N ILE A 66 3.68 6.91 -9.66
CA ILE A 66 4.08 7.05 -8.26
C ILE A 66 3.26 8.15 -7.60
N GLY A 67 2.36 7.77 -6.70
CA GLY A 67 1.59 8.72 -5.88
C GLY A 67 2.33 9.14 -4.60
N PRO A 68 1.79 10.10 -3.83
CA PRO A 68 2.46 10.70 -2.67
C PRO A 68 2.70 9.69 -1.52
N ILE A 69 1.80 8.73 -1.31
CA ILE A 69 1.99 7.65 -0.33
C ILE A 69 3.17 6.77 -0.73
N THR A 70 3.19 6.31 -1.98
CA THR A 70 4.29 5.49 -2.52
C THR A 70 5.60 6.27 -2.49
N ALA A 71 5.62 7.51 -2.96
CA ALA A 71 6.78 8.37 -2.92
C ALA A 71 7.32 8.56 -1.49
N SER A 72 6.44 8.69 -0.50
CA SER A 72 6.84 8.79 0.90
C SER A 72 7.43 7.50 1.43
N ALA A 73 6.79 6.37 1.12
CA ALA A 73 7.30 5.05 1.46
C ALA A 73 8.68 4.80 0.84
N LEU A 74 8.90 5.22 -0.41
CA LEU A 74 10.20 5.10 -1.09
C LEU A 74 11.28 5.86 -0.33
N VAL A 75 11.06 7.13 0.02
CA VAL A 75 12.04 7.92 0.78
C VAL A 75 12.29 7.30 2.15
N ALA A 76 11.24 6.90 2.86
CA ALA A 76 11.36 6.28 4.18
C ALA A 76 12.13 4.95 4.14
N SER A 77 11.90 4.14 3.10
CA SER A 77 12.48 2.80 3.00
C SER A 77 13.90 2.80 2.42
N LEU A 78 14.24 3.75 1.55
CA LEU A 78 15.59 3.88 0.98
C LEU A 78 16.62 4.36 2.01
N GLY A 79 16.20 5.08 3.06
CA GLY A 79 17.12 5.63 4.06
C GLY A 79 18.21 6.48 3.40
N ASN A 80 19.47 6.05 3.51
CA ASN A 80 20.59 6.70 2.80
C ASN A 80 20.78 6.09 1.41
N ALA A 81 20.40 6.82 0.36
CA ALA A 81 20.58 6.40 -1.04
C ALA A 81 22.04 6.09 -1.42
N LYS A 82 23.03 6.56 -0.63
CA LYS A 82 24.45 6.22 -0.82
C LYS A 82 24.79 4.77 -0.45
N ASN A 83 23.87 4.01 0.11
CA ASN A 83 24.04 2.59 0.40
C ASN A 83 23.93 1.70 -0.85
N PHE A 84 23.62 2.28 -2.01
CA PHE A 84 23.54 1.58 -3.29
C PHE A 84 24.67 2.04 -4.22
N ASP A 85 25.26 1.09 -4.96
CA ASP A 85 26.36 1.33 -5.90
C ASP A 85 25.92 2.15 -7.14
N GLY A 86 24.61 2.31 -7.33
CA GLY A 86 24.05 3.18 -8.35
C GLY A 86 22.54 3.09 -8.52
N GLY A 87 21.98 4.02 -9.31
CA GLY A 87 20.53 4.14 -9.51
C GLY A 87 19.86 2.90 -10.12
N ARG A 88 20.60 2.06 -10.86
CA ARG A 88 20.09 0.78 -11.38
C ARG A 88 19.77 -0.21 -10.26
N GLN A 89 20.58 -0.23 -9.20
CA GLN A 89 20.40 -1.12 -8.06
C GLN A 89 19.19 -0.68 -7.23
N VAL A 90 19.01 0.64 -7.07
CA VAL A 90 17.80 1.24 -6.48
C VAL A 90 16.57 0.88 -7.30
N ALA A 91 16.60 1.09 -8.62
CA ALA A 91 15.47 0.77 -9.48
C ALA A 91 15.12 -0.73 -9.45
N ALA A 92 16.11 -1.62 -9.37
CA ALA A 92 15.88 -3.06 -9.25
C ALA A 92 15.27 -3.43 -7.89
N TRP A 93 15.75 -2.81 -6.80
CA TRP A 93 15.20 -2.98 -5.47
C TRP A 93 13.74 -2.51 -5.38
N LEU A 94 13.41 -1.44 -6.10
CA LEU A 94 12.06 -0.91 -6.24
C LEU A 94 11.18 -1.69 -7.22
N GLY A 95 11.73 -2.66 -7.94
CA GLY A 95 10.99 -3.40 -8.95
C GLY A 95 10.72 -2.62 -10.24
N LEU A 96 11.40 -1.50 -10.46
CA LEU A 96 11.24 -0.64 -11.63
C LEU A 96 12.09 -1.08 -12.84
N VAL A 97 12.86 -2.18 -12.71
CA VAL A 97 13.75 -2.68 -13.77
C VAL A 97 13.14 -3.90 -14.44
N PRO A 98 12.98 -3.90 -15.78
CA PRO A 98 12.52 -5.05 -16.52
C PRO A 98 13.48 -6.25 -16.35
N ARG A 99 12.93 -7.47 -16.29
CA ARG A 99 13.72 -8.67 -16.02
C ARG A 99 14.67 -8.96 -17.18
N GLN A 100 15.97 -9.08 -16.90
CA GLN A 100 16.94 -9.53 -17.91
C GLN A 100 17.08 -11.06 -17.83
N HIS A 101 16.88 -11.74 -18.97
CA HIS A 101 17.23 -13.15 -19.11
C HIS A 101 18.28 -13.26 -20.22
N SER A 102 19.53 -13.56 -19.83
CA SER A 102 20.62 -13.80 -20.77
C SER A 102 20.98 -15.28 -20.74
N SER A 103 20.66 -15.99 -21.81
CA SER A 103 21.19 -17.32 -22.12
C SER A 103 21.85 -17.27 -23.50
N GLY A 104 23.10 -17.73 -23.62
CA GLY A 104 23.77 -17.86 -24.92
C GLY A 104 24.18 -16.55 -25.60
N GLY A 105 24.65 -15.54 -24.86
CA GLY A 105 25.27 -14.34 -25.45
C GLY A 105 24.32 -13.31 -26.08
N LYS A 106 23.00 -13.56 -26.11
CA LYS A 106 22.00 -12.57 -26.53
C LYS A 106 21.33 -11.91 -25.31
N GLN A 107 21.33 -10.58 -25.27
CA GLN A 107 20.56 -9.82 -24.28
C GLN A 107 19.11 -9.69 -24.77
N ASN A 108 18.19 -10.35 -24.07
CA ASN A 108 16.75 -10.10 -24.23
C ASN A 108 16.23 -9.38 -22.97
N LEU A 109 15.73 -8.17 -23.16
CA LEU A 109 14.97 -7.43 -22.15
C LEU A 109 13.54 -8.00 -22.15
N LEU A 110 13.11 -8.60 -21.03
CA LEU A 110 11.72 -9.03 -20.84
C LEU A 110 10.92 -7.89 -20.19
N GLY A 111 9.61 -8.08 -20.01
CA GLY A 111 8.76 -7.13 -19.30
C GLY A 111 9.15 -6.93 -17.83
N ILE A 112 8.49 -5.95 -17.20
CA ILE A 112 8.50 -5.73 -15.75
C ILE A 112 8.05 -7.02 -15.05
N SER A 113 8.75 -7.45 -14.01
CA SER A 113 8.52 -8.75 -13.38
C SER A 113 7.34 -8.69 -12.40
N LYS A 114 6.93 -9.82 -11.79
CA LYS A 114 5.95 -9.79 -10.68
C LYS A 114 6.57 -9.57 -9.29
N ARG A 115 7.90 -9.44 -9.22
CA ARG A 115 8.63 -9.03 -8.01
C ARG A 115 8.92 -7.53 -8.00
N GLY A 116 8.18 -6.79 -8.84
CA GLY A 116 8.61 -5.53 -9.40
C GLY A 116 8.25 -5.51 -10.86
#